data_AF-A0A8T4RCU0-F1
#
_entry.id   AF-A0A8T4RCU0-F1
#
_cell.length_a   1.000
_cell.length_b   1.000
_cell.length_c   1.000
_cell.angle_alpha   90.00
_cell.angle_beta   90.00
_cell.angle_gamma   90.00
#
_symmetry.space_group_name_H-M   'P 1'
#
loop_
_entity.id
_entity.type
_entity.pdbx_description
1 polymer ?
#
loop_
_entity_poly.entity_id
_entity_poly.type
_entity_poly.pdbx_seq_one_letter_code
_entity_poly.pdbx_strand_id
1 'polypeptide(L)'
;MDSNYFNFCEEMFRTWIANNDNKEWHDFKELFDLEFLPEPYLTISNGNTEKTMIVMNNNPGIGMGHQSILTIFSDSSSIKKSMSYNKISTILGDYYLSKQFIKDCNGNTNAYNRGLKSVGFAKKLGYDYIISVETIPFHSGRLNKPKVLKLYKTSVYYRRYYEYLKEYLRDKSVILISSINSQQSITKESIIKNEWLMFQSSLINFSLQDCKIIGLNYKNSKITVAAAVHKNKLMLLSMGHNNFPIITDDKFKHILVNFKE
;
A
#
# COMPACT_ATOMS: atom_id res chain seq x y z
N MET A 1 10.27 16.10 -4.70
CA MET A 1 9.58 15.25 -3.71
C MET A 1 10.66 14.96 -2.68
N ASP A 2 10.84 15.88 -1.76
CA ASP A 2 12.07 15.92 -0.96
C ASP A 2 11.69 15.55 0.46
N SER A 3 11.66 14.25 0.72
CA SER A 3 11.44 13.69 2.05
C SER A 3 12.46 12.59 2.31
N ASN A 4 12.81 12.40 3.59
CA ASN A 4 13.66 11.28 4.01
C ASN A 4 13.15 9.93 3.49
N TYR A 5 11.83 9.78 3.39
CA TYR A 5 11.20 8.61 2.81
C TYR A 5 11.57 8.39 1.34
N PHE A 6 11.40 9.38 0.47
CA PHE A 6 11.72 9.22 -0.95
C PHE A 6 13.22 9.01 -1.20
N ASN A 7 14.07 9.71 -0.44
CA ASN A 7 15.52 9.50 -0.50
C ASN A 7 15.90 8.08 -0.08
N PHE A 8 15.28 7.55 0.97
CA PHE A 8 15.51 6.16 1.40
C PHE A 8 14.95 5.14 0.40
N CYS A 9 13.85 5.45 -0.31
CA CYS A 9 13.36 4.60 -1.40
C CYS A 9 14.34 4.54 -2.58
N GLU A 10 14.97 5.66 -2.93
CA GLU A 10 16.05 5.69 -3.92
C GLU A 10 17.25 4.86 -3.45
N GLU A 11 17.68 5.03 -2.19
CA GLU A 11 18.76 4.23 -1.59
C GLU A 11 18.44 2.73 -1.63
N MET A 12 17.20 2.35 -1.29
CA MET A 12 16.73 0.96 -1.34
C MET A 12 16.83 0.37 -2.74
N PHE A 13 16.37 1.12 -3.75
CA PHE A 13 16.51 0.69 -5.15
C PHE A 13 17.97 0.55 -5.57
N ARG A 14 18.82 1.52 -5.23
CA ARG A 14 20.26 1.48 -5.55
C ARG A 14 20.96 0.30 -4.87
N THR A 15 20.60 0.03 -3.63
CA THR A 15 21.10 -1.12 -2.86
C THR A 15 20.70 -2.44 -3.50
N TRP A 16 19.43 -2.57 -3.90
CA TRP A 16 18.92 -3.75 -4.59
C TRP A 16 19.65 -4.03 -5.91
N ILE A 17 19.86 -3.00 -6.73
CA ILE A 17 20.60 -3.09 -7.99
C ILE A 17 22.07 -3.49 -7.74
N ALA A 18 22.70 -2.92 -6.71
CA ALA A 18 24.13 -3.10 -6.47
C ALA A 18 24.48 -4.48 -5.88
N ASN A 19 23.59 -5.09 -5.10
CA ASN A 19 23.92 -6.33 -4.40
C ASN A 19 22.68 -7.14 -3.97
N ASN A 20 22.37 -8.21 -4.70
CA ASN A 20 21.34 -9.19 -4.30
C ASN A 20 21.76 -10.07 -3.08
N ASP A 21 22.99 -9.89 -2.58
CA ASP A 21 23.54 -10.51 -1.37
C ASP A 21 23.86 -9.47 -0.28
N ASN A 22 23.08 -8.39 -0.20
CA ASN A 22 23.18 -7.49 0.95
C ASN A 22 22.93 -8.26 2.25
N LYS A 23 23.92 -8.27 3.16
CA LYS A 23 23.85 -8.95 4.46
C LYS A 23 22.69 -8.46 5.31
N GLU A 24 22.31 -7.19 5.20
CA GLU A 24 21.16 -6.63 5.91
C GLU A 24 19.83 -7.22 5.42
N TRP A 25 19.83 -7.83 4.23
CA TRP A 25 18.66 -8.42 3.59
C TRP A 25 18.68 -9.96 3.63
N HIS A 26 19.67 -10.59 4.27
CA HIS A 26 19.70 -12.07 4.39
C HIS A 26 18.47 -12.61 5.12
N ASP A 27 18.07 -11.97 6.23
CA ASP A 27 16.86 -12.33 6.98
C ASP A 27 15.57 -12.10 6.16
N PHE A 28 15.66 -11.37 5.04
CA PHE A 28 14.51 -11.05 4.19
C PHE A 28 14.23 -12.17 3.17
N LYS A 29 15.25 -12.93 2.76
CA LYS A 29 15.13 -14.00 1.75
C LYS A 29 14.15 -15.10 2.17
N GLU A 30 13.94 -15.31 3.48
CA GLU A 30 12.94 -16.26 3.97
C GLU A 30 11.48 -15.77 3.86
N LEU A 31 11.26 -14.46 3.69
CA LEU A 31 9.92 -13.85 3.71
C LEU A 31 9.52 -13.22 2.38
N PHE A 32 10.50 -12.77 1.60
CA PHE A 32 10.32 -11.92 0.44
C PHE A 32 11.10 -12.45 -0.74
N ASP A 33 10.56 -12.19 -1.92
CA ASP A 33 11.20 -12.48 -3.18
C ASP A 33 12.06 -11.28 -3.59
N LEU A 34 13.37 -11.39 -3.31
CA LEU A 34 14.34 -10.33 -3.57
C LEU A 34 14.84 -10.32 -5.01
N GLU A 35 14.42 -11.29 -5.86
CA GLU A 35 14.74 -11.27 -7.29
C GLU A 35 13.98 -10.17 -8.03
N PHE A 36 12.91 -9.64 -7.43
CA PHE A 36 12.08 -8.59 -7.99
C PHE A 36 12.34 -7.23 -7.34
N LEU A 37 12.18 -6.19 -8.14
CA LEU A 37 12.32 -4.79 -7.77
C LEU A 37 11.49 -4.47 -6.51
N PRO A 38 12.09 -3.92 -5.43
CA PRO A 38 11.29 -3.37 -4.34
C PRO A 38 10.41 -2.22 -4.84
N GLU A 39 9.15 -2.20 -4.41
CA GLU A 39 8.17 -1.18 -4.75
C GLU A 39 7.65 -0.45 -3.50
N PRO A 40 8.45 0.42 -2.85
CA PRO A 40 7.99 1.18 -1.69
C PRO A 40 6.83 2.12 -2.02
N TYR A 41 6.82 2.69 -3.22
CA TYR A 41 5.71 3.51 -3.70
C TYR A 41 5.56 3.49 -5.22
N LEU A 42 4.35 3.79 -5.68
CA LEU A 42 3.95 3.97 -7.07
C LEU A 42 3.22 5.30 -7.23
N THR A 43 3.49 6.01 -8.33
CA THR A 43 2.76 7.22 -8.68
C THR A 43 1.66 6.85 -9.66
N ILE A 44 0.40 6.92 -9.21
CA ILE A 44 -0.76 6.37 -9.95
C ILE A 44 -1.52 7.47 -10.72
N SER A 45 -1.43 8.73 -10.29
CA SER A 45 -2.05 9.85 -10.99
C SER A 45 -1.26 11.13 -10.81
N ASN A 46 -1.09 11.88 -11.90
CA ASN A 46 -0.23 13.07 -12.01
C ASN A 46 -1.02 14.38 -12.08
N GLY A 47 -2.06 14.56 -11.24
CA GLY A 47 -2.76 15.84 -11.06
C GLY A 47 -1.98 16.87 -10.24
N ASN A 48 -2.65 17.77 -9.53
CA ASN A 48 -2.01 18.73 -8.64
C ASN A 48 -1.39 18.04 -7.40
N THR A 49 -0.08 18.09 -7.28
CA THR A 49 0.65 17.51 -6.13
C THR A 49 0.24 18.08 -4.77
N GLU A 50 -0.34 19.27 -4.70
CA GLU A 50 -0.87 19.85 -3.46
C GLU A 50 -2.09 19.08 -2.93
N LYS A 51 -2.85 18.43 -3.82
CA LYS A 51 -4.02 17.62 -3.48
C LYS A 51 -3.69 16.13 -3.60
N THR A 52 -2.60 15.74 -2.93
CA THR A 52 -2.13 14.35 -2.90
C THR A 52 -2.90 13.51 -1.88
N MET A 53 -3.50 12.42 -2.36
CA MET A 53 -3.98 11.32 -1.52
C MET A 53 -2.97 10.19 -1.50
N ILE A 54 -2.70 9.64 -0.33
CA ILE A 54 -1.90 8.42 -0.19
C ILE A 54 -2.81 7.20 -0.10
N VAL A 55 -2.50 6.16 -0.85
CA VAL A 55 -3.16 4.85 -0.74
C VAL A 55 -2.15 3.87 -0.16
N MET A 56 -2.38 3.37 1.04
CA MET A 56 -1.48 2.40 1.68
C MET A 56 -2.01 0.97 1.51
N ASN A 57 -1.20 0.09 0.92
CA ASN A 57 -1.46 -1.35 0.84
C ASN A 57 -0.48 -2.15 1.72
N ASN A 58 -0.60 -3.49 1.69
CA ASN A 58 0.27 -4.37 2.48
C ASN A 58 1.66 -4.53 1.86
N ASN A 59 1.70 -4.99 0.60
CA ASN A 59 2.91 -5.24 -0.16
C ASN A 59 2.57 -5.37 -1.67
N PRO A 60 3.56 -5.32 -2.57
CA PRO A 60 3.39 -5.43 -4.03
C PRO A 60 2.76 -6.76 -4.51
N GLY A 61 2.71 -7.78 -3.66
CA GLY A 61 2.20 -9.11 -4.01
C GLY A 61 3.27 -9.97 -4.68
N ILE A 62 2.86 -10.78 -5.66
CA ILE A 62 3.78 -11.66 -6.42
C ILE A 62 4.56 -10.81 -7.44
N GLY A 63 5.86 -11.07 -7.60
CA GLY A 63 6.69 -10.40 -8.60
C GLY A 63 6.32 -10.78 -10.03
N MET A 64 6.50 -9.84 -10.96
CA MET A 64 6.26 -10.03 -12.39
C MET A 64 7.57 -10.02 -13.17
N GLY A 65 7.62 -10.71 -14.32
CA GLY A 65 8.85 -10.87 -15.10
C GLY A 65 9.58 -9.57 -15.42
N HIS A 66 8.86 -8.50 -15.78
CA HIS A 66 9.45 -7.18 -16.09
C HIS A 66 10.08 -6.48 -14.87
N GLN A 67 9.78 -6.93 -13.66
CA GLN A 67 10.30 -6.43 -12.39
C GLN A 67 11.52 -7.23 -11.91
N SER A 68 11.80 -8.37 -12.55
CA SER A 68 12.96 -9.20 -12.19
C SER A 68 14.27 -8.45 -12.45
N ILE A 69 15.25 -8.66 -11.58
CA ILE A 69 16.58 -8.05 -11.71
C ILE A 69 17.22 -8.40 -13.07
N LEU A 70 17.05 -9.64 -13.54
CA LEU A 70 17.57 -10.10 -14.82
C LEU A 70 16.96 -9.33 -16.00
N THR A 71 15.66 -9.05 -15.94
CA THR A 71 14.99 -8.29 -16.99
C THR A 71 15.35 -6.81 -16.93
N ILE A 72 15.43 -6.22 -15.73
CA ILE A 72 15.86 -4.81 -15.57
C ILE A 72 17.31 -4.60 -16.05
N PHE A 73 18.14 -5.65 -15.97
CA PHE A 73 19.51 -5.61 -16.48
C PHE A 73 19.60 -5.82 -17.99
N SER A 74 18.50 -6.21 -18.65
CA SER A 74 18.46 -6.34 -20.10
C SER A 74 18.19 -5.00 -20.79
N ASP A 75 18.69 -4.87 -22.02
CA ASP A 75 18.44 -3.68 -22.85
C ASP A 75 16.99 -3.57 -23.34
N SER A 76 16.15 -4.61 -23.16
CA SER A 76 14.76 -4.62 -23.60
C SER A 76 13.74 -4.13 -22.56
N SER A 77 14.12 -3.93 -21.29
CA SER A 77 13.18 -3.45 -20.26
C SER A 77 12.86 -1.95 -20.38
N SER A 78 11.63 -1.56 -20.08
CA SER A 78 11.23 -0.15 -19.92
C SER A 78 11.81 0.49 -18.65
N ILE A 79 12.23 -0.33 -17.68
CA ILE A 79 12.88 0.07 -16.44
C ILE A 79 14.38 -0.18 -16.59
N LYS A 80 15.21 0.84 -16.32
CA LYS A 80 16.68 0.76 -16.44
C LYS A 80 17.36 1.01 -15.09
N LYS A 81 18.48 0.32 -14.85
CA LYS A 81 19.33 0.49 -13.65
C LYS A 81 19.78 1.93 -13.39
N SER A 82 19.94 2.74 -14.44
CA SER A 82 20.38 4.14 -14.32
C SER A 82 19.26 5.10 -13.91
N MET A 83 17.99 4.71 -14.06
CA MET A 83 16.85 5.56 -13.69
C MET A 83 16.82 5.84 -12.18
N SER A 84 16.22 6.96 -11.79
CA SER A 84 15.75 7.15 -10.42
C SER A 84 14.53 6.27 -10.16
N TYR A 85 14.38 5.81 -8.93
CA TYR A 85 13.19 5.08 -8.50
C TYR A 85 11.92 5.92 -8.70
N ASN A 86 11.96 7.25 -8.53
CA ASN A 86 10.82 8.13 -8.82
C ASN A 86 10.32 8.06 -10.28
N LYS A 87 11.23 7.90 -11.24
CA LYS A 87 10.83 7.69 -12.63
C LYS A 87 10.22 6.29 -12.81
N ILE A 88 10.81 5.29 -12.15
CA ILE A 88 10.34 3.91 -12.17
C ILE A 88 8.94 3.79 -11.55
N SER A 89 8.67 4.46 -10.42
CA SER A 89 7.39 4.43 -9.73
C SER A 89 6.25 4.97 -10.59
N THR A 90 6.55 5.93 -11.48
CA THR A 90 5.59 6.47 -12.46
C THR A 90 5.34 5.48 -13.58
N ILE A 91 6.40 4.89 -14.16
CA ILE A 91 6.29 3.86 -15.21
C ILE A 91 5.49 2.66 -14.72
N LEU A 92 5.76 2.19 -13.50
CA LEU A 92 5.04 1.09 -12.88
C LEU A 92 3.58 1.47 -12.60
N GLY A 93 3.32 2.67 -12.06
CA GLY A 93 1.96 3.15 -11.82
C GLY A 93 1.10 3.14 -13.09
N ASP A 94 1.65 3.66 -14.19
CA ASP A 94 1.00 3.64 -15.51
C ASP A 94 0.78 2.20 -16.00
N TYR A 95 1.77 1.32 -15.82
CA TYR A 95 1.66 -0.09 -16.18
C TYR A 95 0.54 -0.79 -15.40
N TYR A 96 0.46 -0.64 -14.07
CA TYR A 96 -0.57 -1.25 -13.23
C TYR A 96 -2.00 -0.80 -13.58
N LEU A 97 -2.15 0.36 -14.23
CA LEU A 97 -3.43 0.86 -14.75
C LEU A 97 -3.62 0.65 -16.25
N SER A 98 -2.76 -0.14 -16.90
CA SER A 98 -2.81 -0.40 -18.33
C SER A 98 -3.57 -1.67 -18.68
N LYS A 99 -4.02 -1.78 -19.94
CA LYS A 99 -4.51 -3.04 -20.51
C LYS A 99 -3.43 -4.11 -20.59
N GLN A 100 -2.16 -3.70 -20.66
CA GLN A 100 -1.03 -4.61 -20.73
C GLN A 100 -0.89 -5.42 -19.43
N PHE A 101 -1.05 -4.77 -18.28
CA PHE A 101 -1.09 -5.46 -16.98
C PHE A 101 -2.17 -6.56 -16.93
N ILE A 102 -3.37 -6.27 -17.44
CA ILE A 102 -4.49 -7.24 -17.48
C ILE A 102 -4.09 -8.48 -18.30
N LYS A 103 -3.42 -8.26 -19.44
CA LYS A 103 -2.94 -9.32 -20.30
C LYS A 103 -1.87 -10.15 -19.59
N ASP A 104 -0.87 -9.50 -18.99
CA ASP A 104 0.26 -10.17 -18.33
C ASP A 104 -0.18 -10.95 -17.08
N CYS A 105 -1.26 -10.52 -16.42
CA CYS A 105 -1.85 -11.22 -15.29
C CYS A 105 -2.88 -12.29 -15.67
N ASN A 106 -2.94 -12.72 -16.94
CA ASN A 106 -3.91 -13.70 -17.45
C ASN A 106 -5.36 -13.35 -17.05
N GLY A 107 -5.72 -12.07 -17.08
CA GLY A 107 -7.05 -11.59 -16.70
C GLY A 107 -7.28 -11.42 -15.19
N ASN A 108 -6.30 -11.68 -14.32
CA ASN A 108 -6.41 -11.31 -12.90
C ASN A 108 -6.35 -9.78 -12.75
N THR A 109 -7.51 -9.17 -12.53
CA THR A 109 -7.67 -7.71 -12.52
C THR A 109 -7.69 -7.11 -11.11
N ASN A 110 -7.32 -7.85 -10.06
CA ASN A 110 -7.49 -7.35 -8.67
C ASN A 110 -6.69 -6.07 -8.38
N ALA A 111 -5.39 -6.05 -8.69
CA ALA A 111 -4.55 -4.87 -8.46
C ALA A 111 -4.98 -3.69 -9.35
N TYR A 112 -5.25 -3.94 -10.64
CA TYR A 112 -5.81 -2.97 -11.58
C TYR A 112 -7.11 -2.34 -11.08
N ASN A 113 -8.08 -3.16 -10.67
CA ASN A 113 -9.36 -2.71 -10.16
C ASN A 113 -9.22 -1.95 -8.84
N ARG A 114 -8.31 -2.38 -7.96
CA ARG A 114 -7.99 -1.64 -6.72
C ARG A 114 -7.42 -0.28 -7.04
N GLY A 115 -6.48 -0.19 -7.99
CA GLY A 115 -5.90 1.07 -8.47
C GLY A 115 -6.97 2.02 -9.01
N LEU A 116 -7.77 1.58 -10.00
CA LEU A 116 -8.83 2.40 -10.59
C LEU A 116 -9.87 2.89 -9.58
N LYS A 117 -10.31 2.00 -8.68
CA LYS A 117 -11.28 2.37 -7.63
C LYS A 117 -10.68 3.37 -6.65
N SER A 118 -9.40 3.22 -6.29
CA SER A 118 -8.70 4.19 -5.45
C SER A 118 -8.62 5.55 -6.13
N VAL A 119 -8.33 5.59 -7.44
CA VAL A 119 -8.33 6.82 -8.24
C VAL A 119 -9.71 7.47 -8.26
N GLY A 120 -10.76 6.71 -8.59
CA GLY A 120 -12.12 7.22 -8.62
C GLY A 120 -12.58 7.76 -7.26
N PHE A 121 -12.24 7.06 -6.18
CA PHE A 121 -12.61 7.47 -4.83
C PHE A 121 -11.84 8.72 -4.36
N ALA A 122 -10.53 8.78 -4.59
CA ALA A 122 -9.72 9.96 -4.28
C ALA A 122 -10.23 11.21 -5.03
N LYS A 123 -10.57 11.07 -6.32
CA LYS A 123 -11.21 12.14 -7.09
C LYS A 123 -12.53 12.61 -6.51
N LYS A 124 -13.40 11.68 -6.06
CA LYS A 124 -14.64 12.04 -5.35
C LYS A 124 -14.39 12.81 -4.06
N LEU A 125 -13.25 12.60 -3.40
CA LEU A 125 -12.82 13.36 -2.22
C LEU A 125 -12.12 14.69 -2.55
N GLY A 126 -11.96 15.03 -3.84
CA GLY A 126 -11.31 16.27 -4.27
C GLY A 126 -9.79 16.18 -4.48
N TYR A 127 -9.23 14.97 -4.46
CA TYR A 127 -7.80 14.71 -4.68
C TYR A 127 -7.54 14.31 -6.14
N ASP A 128 -6.48 14.84 -6.73
CA ASP A 128 -6.15 14.64 -8.14
C ASP A 128 -4.74 14.07 -8.35
N TYR A 129 -3.91 14.03 -7.30
CA TYR A 129 -2.62 13.34 -7.28
C TYR A 129 -2.64 12.16 -6.32
N ILE A 130 -2.11 11.01 -6.75
CA ILE A 130 -2.21 9.76 -5.97
C ILE A 130 -0.87 9.04 -5.94
N ILE A 131 -0.42 8.77 -4.73
CA ILE A 131 0.73 7.92 -4.47
C ILE A 131 0.23 6.68 -3.73
N SER A 132 0.47 5.50 -4.31
CA SER A 132 0.31 4.25 -3.60
C SER A 132 1.60 3.95 -2.86
N VAL A 133 1.54 3.70 -1.56
CA VAL A 133 2.68 3.28 -0.74
C VAL A 133 2.43 1.89 -0.21
N GLU A 134 3.49 1.13 -0.03
CA GLU A 134 3.41 -0.22 0.52
C GLU A 134 3.85 -0.22 1.97
N THR A 135 3.08 -0.91 2.83
CA THR A 135 3.53 -1.17 4.20
C THR A 135 4.86 -1.93 4.16
N ILE A 136 5.00 -2.84 3.19
CA ILE A 136 6.19 -3.65 2.96
C ILE A 136 6.62 -3.47 1.50
N PRO A 137 7.82 -2.95 1.23
CA PRO A 137 8.24 -2.62 -0.13
C PRO A 137 8.64 -3.84 -0.96
N PHE A 138 8.60 -5.06 -0.40
CA PHE A 138 9.12 -6.27 -1.06
C PHE A 138 8.01 -7.24 -1.48
N HIS A 139 8.25 -7.95 -2.58
CA HIS A 139 7.31 -8.93 -3.11
C HIS A 139 7.15 -10.14 -2.18
N SER A 140 5.91 -10.57 -2.02
CA SER A 140 5.51 -11.79 -1.32
C SER A 140 4.09 -12.14 -1.72
N GLY A 141 3.88 -13.31 -2.33
CA GLY A 141 2.54 -13.80 -2.67
C GLY A 141 1.71 -14.19 -1.45
N ARG A 142 2.37 -14.48 -0.32
CA ARG A 142 1.75 -14.88 0.95
C ARG A 142 2.49 -14.24 2.12
N LEU A 143 2.18 -12.96 2.36
CA LEU A 143 2.82 -12.19 3.42
C LEU A 143 2.60 -12.81 4.82
N ASN A 144 3.69 -13.24 5.46
CA ASN A 144 3.66 -13.73 6.84
C ASN A 144 3.73 -12.55 7.83
N LYS A 145 2.58 -11.94 8.11
CA LYS A 145 2.45 -10.75 8.96
C LYS A 145 3.13 -10.88 10.33
N PRO A 146 2.98 -11.99 11.10
CA PRO A 146 3.69 -12.15 12.37
C PRO A 146 5.22 -12.12 12.24
N LYS A 147 5.80 -12.80 11.24
CA LYS A 147 7.25 -12.77 11.02
C LYS A 147 7.73 -11.37 10.61
N VAL A 148 6.94 -10.64 9.83
CA VAL A 148 7.24 -9.25 9.47
C VAL A 148 7.24 -8.32 10.69
N LEU A 149 6.26 -8.47 11.60
CA LEU A 149 6.24 -7.71 12.86
C LEU A 149 7.45 -8.04 13.75
N LYS A 150 7.98 -9.27 13.68
CA LYS A 150 9.24 -9.63 14.34
C LYS A 150 10.44 -8.96 13.66
N LEU A 151 10.50 -8.96 12.33
CA LEU A 151 11.57 -8.27 11.58
C LEU A 151 11.64 -6.78 11.90
N TYR A 152 10.50 -6.10 12.08
CA TYR A 152 10.49 -4.71 12.55
C TYR A 152 11.27 -4.53 13.86
N LYS A 153 11.22 -5.49 14.77
CA LYS A 153 11.92 -5.41 16.06
C LYS A 153 13.40 -5.74 15.96
N THR A 154 13.84 -6.46 14.93
CA THR A 154 15.22 -6.96 14.84
C THR A 154 16.06 -6.26 13.77
N SER A 155 15.48 -5.90 12.63
CA SER A 155 16.20 -5.29 11.50
C SER A 155 16.25 -3.77 11.60
N VAL A 156 17.46 -3.21 11.69
CA VAL A 156 17.72 -1.77 11.65
C VAL A 156 17.21 -1.17 10.34
N TYR A 157 17.49 -1.83 9.21
CA TYR A 157 17.07 -1.39 7.88
C TYR A 157 15.55 -1.24 7.77
N TYR A 158 14.80 -2.25 8.24
CA TYR A 158 13.34 -2.23 8.21
C TYR A 158 12.74 -1.20 9.17
N ARG A 159 13.34 -1.01 10.36
CA ARG A 159 12.93 0.08 11.25
C ARG A 159 13.07 1.44 10.58
N ARG A 160 14.20 1.70 9.93
CA ARG A 160 14.47 2.96 9.22
C ARG A 160 13.43 3.21 8.13
N TYR A 161 13.07 2.18 7.35
CA TYR A 161 11.97 2.28 6.38
C TYR A 161 10.66 2.76 7.02
N TYR A 162 10.23 2.10 8.10
CA TYR A 162 8.97 2.43 8.75
C TYR A 162 8.99 3.77 9.46
N GLU A 163 10.11 4.18 10.04
CA GLU A 163 10.26 5.49 10.68
C GLU A 163 10.07 6.60 9.65
N TYR A 164 10.75 6.50 8.50
CA TYR A 164 10.59 7.47 7.41
C TYR A 164 9.20 7.41 6.78
N LEU A 165 8.62 6.22 6.60
CA LEU A 165 7.25 6.09 6.10
C LEU A 165 6.25 6.74 7.07
N LYS A 166 6.36 6.45 8.38
CA LYS A 166 5.50 7.02 9.42
C LYS A 166 5.61 8.54 9.48
N GLU A 167 6.84 9.07 9.40
CA GLU A 167 7.07 10.51 9.35
C GLU A 167 6.41 11.12 8.11
N TYR A 168 6.60 10.52 6.94
CA TYR A 168 6.02 10.97 5.69
C TYR A 168 4.48 10.98 5.70
N LEU A 169 3.84 9.98 6.32
CA LEU A 169 2.38 9.81 6.34
C LEU A 169 1.67 10.63 7.43
N ARG A 170 2.40 11.17 8.41
CA ARG A 170 1.86 11.79 9.62
C ARG A 170 0.73 12.79 9.35
N ASP A 171 1.00 13.73 8.45
CA ASP A 171 0.09 14.84 8.13
C ASP A 171 -0.59 14.67 6.77
N LYS A 172 -0.41 13.51 6.12
CA LYS A 172 -1.02 13.22 4.82
C LYS A 172 -2.42 12.68 4.96
N SER A 173 -3.23 12.93 3.94
CA SER A 173 -4.49 12.23 3.75
C SER A 173 -4.21 10.82 3.27
N VAL A 174 -4.71 9.80 3.99
CA VAL A 174 -4.37 8.40 3.73
C VAL A 174 -5.60 7.52 3.66
N ILE A 175 -5.65 6.66 2.65
CA ILE A 175 -6.57 5.53 2.54
C ILE A 175 -5.77 4.24 2.73
N LEU A 176 -5.95 3.57 3.87
CA LEU A 176 -5.43 2.23 4.11
C LEU A 176 -6.43 1.19 3.63
N ILE A 177 -6.01 0.30 2.73
CA ILE A 177 -6.81 -0.84 2.27
C ILE A 177 -6.27 -2.10 2.93
N SER A 178 -7.05 -2.74 3.81
CA SER A 178 -6.56 -3.91 4.55
C SER A 178 -7.67 -4.93 4.82
N SER A 179 -7.27 -6.19 4.92
CA SER A 179 -8.15 -7.29 5.26
C SER A 179 -8.15 -7.57 6.76
N ILE A 180 -9.30 -8.03 7.24
CA ILE A 180 -9.49 -8.51 8.60
C ILE A 180 -10.07 -9.93 8.58
N ASN A 181 -9.85 -10.66 9.67
CA ASN A 181 -10.35 -12.04 9.84
C ASN A 181 -11.87 -12.08 9.56
N SER A 182 -12.32 -13.10 8.80
CA SER A 182 -13.71 -13.33 8.43
C SER A 182 -14.59 -13.92 9.53
N GLN A 183 -14.02 -14.38 10.64
CA GLN A 183 -14.75 -15.09 11.69
C GLN A 183 -15.65 -14.16 12.54
N GLN A 184 -15.23 -12.91 12.74
CA GLN A 184 -15.90 -11.93 13.61
C GLN A 184 -16.28 -10.66 12.86
N SER A 185 -17.38 -10.01 13.25
CA SER A 185 -17.82 -8.74 12.64
C SER A 185 -16.71 -7.67 12.72
N ILE A 186 -16.66 -6.78 11.73
CA ILE A 186 -15.75 -5.63 11.78
C ILE A 186 -16.28 -4.63 12.80
N THR A 187 -15.53 -4.44 13.88
CA THR A 187 -15.82 -3.53 15.00
C THR A 187 -14.51 -2.90 15.46
N LYS A 188 -14.58 -1.85 16.30
CA LYS A 188 -13.36 -1.28 16.92
C LYS A 188 -12.54 -2.35 17.65
N GLU A 189 -13.21 -3.21 18.41
CA GLU A 189 -12.58 -4.28 19.18
C GLU A 189 -11.86 -5.29 18.27
N SER A 190 -12.48 -5.73 17.17
CA SER A 190 -11.84 -6.68 16.26
C SER A 190 -10.64 -6.07 15.52
N ILE A 191 -10.63 -4.75 15.29
CA ILE A 191 -9.48 -4.03 14.74
C ILE A 191 -8.36 -3.95 15.78
N ILE A 192 -8.67 -3.58 17.02
CA ILE A 192 -7.68 -3.43 18.11
C ILE A 192 -6.99 -4.77 18.43
N LYS A 193 -7.72 -5.88 18.37
CA LYS A 193 -7.16 -7.23 18.59
C LYS A 193 -6.26 -7.71 17.43
N ASN A 194 -6.22 -7.00 16.31
CA ASN A 194 -5.42 -7.37 15.15
C ASN A 194 -4.08 -6.61 15.15
N GLU A 195 -3.00 -7.28 15.55
CA GLU A 195 -1.66 -6.67 15.66
C GLU A 195 -1.18 -6.03 14.34
N TRP A 196 -1.54 -6.60 13.20
CA TRP A 196 -1.18 -6.05 11.89
C TRP A 196 -1.90 -4.72 11.62
N LEU A 197 -3.20 -4.65 11.90
CA LEU A 197 -3.96 -3.41 11.76
C LEU A 197 -3.52 -2.36 12.77
N MET A 198 -3.17 -2.76 14.00
CA MET A 198 -2.58 -1.86 14.99
C MET A 198 -1.25 -1.28 14.49
N PHE A 199 -0.40 -2.12 13.91
CA PHE A 199 0.85 -1.70 13.32
C PHE A 199 0.63 -0.70 12.18
N GLN A 200 -0.22 -1.03 11.20
CA GLN A 200 -0.55 -0.13 10.08
C GLN A 200 -1.17 1.19 10.57
N SER A 201 -2.08 1.14 11.56
CA SER A 201 -2.69 2.33 12.17
C SER A 201 -1.64 3.24 12.79
N SER A 202 -0.59 2.67 13.39
CA SER A 202 0.52 3.45 13.97
C SER A 202 1.38 4.14 12.92
N LEU A 203 1.54 3.54 11.72
CA LEU A 203 2.28 4.14 10.59
C LEU A 203 1.54 5.36 10.04
N ILE A 204 0.21 5.26 9.91
CA ILE A 204 -0.61 6.34 9.37
C ILE A 204 -1.12 7.30 10.46
N ASN A 205 -0.62 7.23 11.70
CA ASN A 205 -1.09 8.09 12.81
C ASN A 205 -2.63 8.10 12.98
N PHE A 206 -3.25 6.92 12.95
CA PHE A 206 -4.70 6.73 13.03
C PHE A 206 -5.14 6.37 14.46
N SER A 207 -6.01 7.18 15.07
CA SER A 207 -6.58 6.90 16.38
C SER A 207 -7.78 5.96 16.26
N LEU A 208 -7.60 4.70 16.68
CA LEU A 208 -8.69 3.73 16.72
C LEU A 208 -9.71 4.05 17.83
N GLN A 209 -9.29 4.73 18.89
CA GLN A 209 -10.19 5.15 19.97
C GLN A 209 -11.19 6.19 19.45
N ASP A 210 -10.70 7.19 18.72
CA ASP A 210 -11.50 8.33 18.26
C ASP A 210 -12.16 8.11 16.89
N CYS A 211 -11.83 7.01 16.20
CA CYS A 211 -12.39 6.77 14.87
C CYS A 211 -13.91 6.53 14.88
N LYS A 212 -14.55 6.84 13.76
CA LYS A 212 -15.93 6.42 13.46
C LYS A 212 -15.91 5.19 12.57
N ILE A 213 -16.59 4.13 12.99
CA ILE A 213 -16.82 2.94 12.14
C ILE A 213 -18.15 3.12 11.40
N ILE A 214 -18.09 2.98 10.07
CA ILE A 214 -19.23 3.04 9.16
C ILE A 214 -19.32 1.68 8.46
N GLY A 215 -20.39 0.93 8.73
CA GLY A 215 -20.64 -0.33 8.02
C GLY A 215 -21.03 -0.08 6.56
N LEU A 216 -20.27 -0.67 5.64
CA LEU A 216 -20.47 -0.55 4.19
C LEU A 216 -21.23 -1.75 3.63
N ASN A 217 -21.00 -2.95 4.17
CA ASN A 217 -21.73 -4.15 3.78
C ASN A 217 -21.99 -5.05 4.99
N TYR A 218 -23.10 -5.78 4.95
CA TYR A 218 -23.60 -6.64 6.02
C TYR A 218 -23.96 -8.03 5.48
N LYS A 219 -23.60 -9.08 6.20
CA LYS A 219 -24.04 -10.45 5.94
C LYS A 219 -24.42 -11.10 7.26
N ASN A 220 -25.65 -11.61 7.37
CA ASN A 220 -26.17 -12.22 8.59
C ASN A 220 -25.95 -11.32 9.82
N SER A 221 -26.29 -10.03 9.68
CA SER A 221 -26.11 -8.97 10.69
C SER A 221 -24.66 -8.66 11.09
N LYS A 222 -23.65 -9.33 10.50
CA LYS A 222 -22.23 -9.00 10.68
C LYS A 222 -21.80 -7.96 9.66
N ILE A 223 -21.05 -6.96 10.11
CA ILE A 223 -20.39 -6.01 9.20
C ILE A 223 -19.24 -6.75 8.53
N THR A 224 -19.32 -6.95 7.22
CA THR A 224 -18.30 -7.66 6.42
C THR A 224 -17.35 -6.72 5.67
N VAL A 225 -17.78 -5.46 5.52
CA VAL A 225 -16.99 -4.37 4.95
C VAL A 225 -17.27 -3.12 5.76
N ALA A 226 -16.23 -2.39 6.16
CA ALA A 226 -16.36 -1.16 6.93
C ALA A 226 -15.37 -0.09 6.48
N ALA A 227 -15.74 1.16 6.70
CA ALA A 227 -14.84 2.31 6.72
C ALA A 227 -14.60 2.72 8.18
N ALA A 228 -13.35 2.76 8.63
CA ALA A 228 -12.97 3.45 9.85
C ALA A 228 -12.40 4.81 9.48
N VAL A 229 -12.96 5.89 10.00
CA VAL A 229 -12.58 7.27 9.64
C VAL A 229 -12.06 8.01 10.87
N HIS A 230 -10.92 8.67 10.74
CA HIS A 230 -10.36 9.53 11.77
C HIS A 230 -9.56 10.66 11.11
N LYS A 231 -10.03 11.91 11.26
CA LYS A 231 -9.48 13.10 10.57
C LYS A 231 -9.40 12.85 9.06
N ASN A 232 -8.27 13.17 8.44
CA ASN A 232 -7.99 12.98 7.02
C ASN A 232 -7.52 11.55 6.68
N LYS A 233 -7.80 10.57 7.54
CA LYS A 233 -7.37 9.18 7.33
C LYS A 233 -8.57 8.25 7.35
N LEU A 234 -8.50 7.25 6.48
CA LEU A 234 -9.54 6.27 6.23
C LEU A 234 -8.92 4.87 6.19
N MET A 235 -9.49 3.92 6.93
CA MET A 235 -9.21 2.50 6.77
C MET A 235 -10.41 1.83 6.11
N LEU A 236 -10.21 1.29 4.91
CA LEU A 236 -11.19 0.46 4.22
C LEU A 236 -10.89 -1.00 4.53
N LEU A 237 -11.80 -1.62 5.26
CA LEU A 237 -11.66 -2.97 5.79
C LEU A 237 -12.63 -3.92 5.12
N SER A 238 -12.13 -5.06 4.67
CA SER A 238 -12.94 -6.16 4.12
C SER A 238 -12.55 -7.51 4.69
N MET A 239 -13.53 -8.38 4.89
CA MET A 239 -13.26 -9.76 5.29
C MET A 239 -12.58 -10.55 4.16
N GLY A 240 -11.45 -11.17 4.47
CA GLY A 240 -10.79 -12.18 3.62
C GLY A 240 -9.98 -11.65 2.42
N HIS A 241 -10.17 -10.40 1.97
CA HIS A 241 -9.46 -9.87 0.80
C HIS A 241 -9.02 -8.42 1.01
N ASN A 242 -7.89 -8.03 0.38
CA ASN A 242 -7.39 -6.66 0.36
C ASN A 242 -7.84 -5.96 -0.94
N ASN A 243 -9.15 -5.73 -1.08
CA ASN A 243 -9.72 -5.12 -2.28
C ASN A 243 -10.46 -3.83 -1.93
N PHE A 244 -10.47 -2.88 -2.86
CA PHE A 244 -11.25 -1.66 -2.70
C PHE A 244 -12.75 -2.00 -2.74
N PRO A 245 -13.51 -1.72 -1.66
CA PRO A 245 -14.91 -2.09 -1.58
C PRO A 245 -15.79 -1.24 -2.52
N ILE A 246 -16.95 -1.77 -2.86
CA ILE A 246 -17.99 -0.96 -3.51
C ILE A 246 -18.59 -0.05 -2.44
N ILE A 247 -18.62 1.25 -2.68
CA ILE A 247 -19.15 2.26 -1.77
C ILE A 247 -20.28 2.99 -2.51
N THR A 248 -21.51 2.86 -2.02
CA THR A 248 -22.67 3.58 -2.55
C THR A 248 -22.59 5.07 -2.19
N ASP A 249 -23.29 5.93 -2.93
CA ASP A 249 -23.21 7.38 -2.71
C ASP A 249 -23.68 7.80 -1.31
N ASP A 250 -24.69 7.12 -0.72
CA ASP A 250 -25.10 7.42 0.65
C ASP A 250 -24.02 7.06 1.67
N LYS A 251 -23.36 5.90 1.51
CA LYS A 251 -22.23 5.52 2.36
C LYS A 251 -21.03 6.44 2.17
N PHE A 252 -20.81 6.91 0.94
CA PHE A 252 -19.79 7.90 0.64
C PHE A 252 -20.06 9.22 1.38
N LYS A 253 -21.30 9.73 1.38
CA LYS A 253 -21.67 10.93 2.16
C LYS A 253 -21.36 10.77 3.64
N HIS A 254 -21.66 9.61 4.23
CA HIS A 254 -21.31 9.34 5.62
C HIS A 254 -19.80 9.34 5.86
N ILE A 255 -19.00 8.80 4.93
CA ILE A 255 -17.53 8.88 5.02
C ILE A 255 -17.09 10.34 4.95
N LEU A 256 -17.57 11.09 3.94
CA LEU A 256 -17.18 12.48 3.69
C LEU A 256 -17.43 13.39 4.90
N VAL A 257 -18.57 13.25 5.58
CA VAL A 257 -18.88 14.04 6.78
C VAL A 257 -17.86 13.82 7.91
N ASN A 258 -17.23 12.65 7.96
CA ASN A 258 -16.26 12.29 9.00
C ASN A 258 -14.79 12.42 8.52
N PHE A 259 -14.57 12.52 7.21
CA PHE A 259 -13.25 12.68 6.60
C PHE A 259 -12.94 14.17 6.48
N LYS A 260 -12.30 14.73 7.51
CA LYS A 260 -12.00 16.16 7.61
C LYS A 260 -10.49 16.37 7.72
N GLU A 261 -10.00 17.41 7.05
CA GLU A 261 -8.61 17.88 7.20
C GLU A 261 -8.30 18.28 8.65
#